data_AF-A0A4Q5XJ34-F1
#
_entry.id   AF-A0A4Q5XJ34-F1
#
_cell.length_a   1.000
_cell.length_b   1.000
_cell.length_c   1.000
_cell.angle_alpha   90.00
_cell.angle_beta   90.00
_cell.angle_gamma   90.00
#
_symmetry.space_group_name_H-M   'P 1'
#
loop_
_entity.id
_entity.type
_entity.pdbx_description
1 polymer ?
#
loop_
_entity_poly.entity_id
_entity_poly.type
_entity_poly.pdbx_seq_one_letter_code
_entity_poly.pdbx_strand_id
1 'polypeptide(L)'
;MNSSKLSIALLEAFCALGFVVCGVVLGFCFGGLLGPRLVDHGGQGLAEVGAMLNGAIVGALLGVVAAAAAVFRLSRERRQRFATSALALAALTALFTAVAVQRFGAW
;
A
#
# COMPACT_ATOMS: atom_id res chain seq x y z
N MET A 1 -18.76 -27.68 4.55
CA MET A 1 -18.41 -26.31 4.97
C MET A 1 -19.56 -25.40 4.56
N ASN A 2 -20.27 -24.75 5.50
CA ASN A 2 -21.44 -23.93 5.15
C ASN A 2 -21.05 -22.78 4.22
N SER A 3 -21.74 -22.65 3.09
CA SER A 3 -21.45 -21.66 2.03
C SER A 3 -21.35 -20.21 2.57
N SER A 4 -22.12 -19.91 3.62
CA SER A 4 -22.09 -18.62 4.32
C SER A 4 -20.81 -18.35 5.11
N LYS A 5 -20.15 -19.37 5.68
CA LYS A 5 -18.88 -19.21 6.39
C LYS A 5 -17.72 -18.96 5.42
N LEU A 6 -17.81 -19.59 4.24
CA LEU A 6 -16.81 -19.49 3.18
C LEU A 6 -16.81 -18.09 2.54
N SER A 7 -17.98 -17.53 2.24
CA SER A 7 -18.09 -16.17 1.69
C SER A 7 -17.59 -15.09 2.65
N ILE A 8 -17.85 -15.27 3.95
CA ILE A 8 -17.36 -14.38 5.00
C ILE A 8 -15.83 -14.42 5.10
N ALA A 9 -15.24 -15.62 5.11
CA ALA A 9 -13.79 -15.78 5.19
C ALA A 9 -13.07 -15.19 3.97
N LEU A 10 -13.61 -15.42 2.77
CA LEU A 10 -13.10 -14.83 1.53
C LEU A 10 -13.15 -13.30 1.56
N LEU A 11 -14.27 -12.74 2.03
CA LEU A 11 -14.42 -11.30 2.14
C LEU A 11 -13.40 -10.69 3.11
N GLU A 12 -13.19 -11.30 4.28
CA GLU A 12 -12.20 -10.85 5.26
C GLU A 12 -10.77 -10.95 4.71
N ALA A 13 -10.46 -12.00 3.94
CA ALA A 13 -9.19 -12.15 3.25
C ALA A 13 -8.96 -11.06 2.18
N PHE A 14 -9.95 -10.77 1.34
CA PHE A 14 -9.88 -9.70 0.35
C PHE A 14 -9.72 -8.32 1.00
N CYS A 15 -10.40 -8.10 2.13
CA CYS A 15 -10.29 -6.87 2.90
C CYS A 15 -8.87 -6.67 3.43
N ALA A 16 -8.30 -7.72 4.05
CA ALA A 16 -6.92 -7.71 4.55
C ALA A 16 -5.90 -7.51 3.42
N LEU A 17 -6.06 -8.22 2.30
CA LEU A 17 -5.23 -8.05 1.11
C LEU A 17 -5.30 -6.61 0.59
N GLY A 18 -6.47 -5.97 0.61
CA GLY A 18 -6.63 -4.58 0.21
C GLY A 18 -5.78 -3.60 1.04
N PHE A 19 -5.74 -3.78 2.36
CA PHE A 19 -4.88 -2.97 3.24
C PHE A 19 -3.39 -3.23 2.99
N VAL A 20 -3.00 -4.49 2.76
CA VAL A 20 -1.60 -4.84 2.46
C VAL A 20 -1.16 -4.25 1.12
N VAL A 21 -1.96 -4.41 0.06
CA VAL A 21 -1.68 -3.83 -1.25
C VAL A 21 -1.62 -2.31 -1.18
N CYS A 22 -2.55 -1.67 -0.45
CA CYS A 22 -2.51 -0.23 -0.21
C CYS A 22 -1.19 0.18 0.46
N GLY A 23 -0.81 -0.51 1.54
CA GLY A 23 0.45 -0.28 2.24
C GLY A 23 1.67 -0.44 1.34
N VAL A 24 1.73 -1.50 0.53
CA VAL A 24 2.79 -1.74 -0.46
C VAL A 24 2.89 -0.60 -1.46
N VAL A 25 1.76 -0.19 -2.06
CA VAL A 25 1.74 0.87 -3.07
C VAL A 25 2.17 2.20 -2.48
N LEU A 26 1.63 2.59 -1.33
CA LEU A 26 2.02 3.81 -0.64
C LEU A 26 3.50 3.77 -0.26
N GLY A 27 3.95 2.67 0.35
CA GLY A 27 5.33 2.47 0.76
C GLY A 27 6.31 2.51 -0.42
N PHE A 28 5.96 1.89 -1.54
CA PHE A 28 6.74 1.94 -2.77
C PHE A 28 6.82 3.36 -3.33
N CYS A 29 5.69 4.05 -3.44
CA CYS A 29 5.62 5.42 -3.94
C CYS A 29 6.40 6.40 -3.06
N PHE A 30 6.23 6.32 -1.73
CA PHE A 30 6.99 7.15 -0.79
C PHE A 30 8.48 6.76 -0.73
N GLY A 31 8.82 5.47 -0.79
CA GLY A 31 10.20 5.01 -0.87
C GLY A 31 10.93 5.54 -2.10
N GLY A 32 10.24 5.62 -3.23
CA GLY A 32 10.78 6.21 -4.47
C GLY A 32 10.84 7.73 -4.47
N LEU A 33 9.88 8.42 -3.86
CA LEU A 33 9.84 9.89 -3.83
C LEU A 33 10.68 10.52 -2.72
N LEU A 34 10.71 9.90 -1.54
CA LEU A 34 11.40 10.43 -0.35
C LEU A 34 12.76 9.76 -0.11
N GLY A 35 12.91 8.48 -0.45
CA GLY A 35 14.16 7.73 -0.24
C GLY A 35 15.39 8.40 -0.83
N PRO A 36 15.37 8.82 -2.11
CA PRO A 36 16.51 9.52 -2.73
C PRO A 36 16.78 10.90 -2.11
N ARG A 37 15.76 11.56 -1.53
CA ARG A 37 15.88 12.91 -0.95
C ARG A 37 16.26 12.95 0.52
N LEU A 38 16.00 11.88 1.27
CA LEU A 38 16.34 11.78 2.70
C LEU A 38 17.66 11.07 2.96
N VAL A 39 18.13 10.25 2.00
CA VAL A 39 19.31 9.40 2.20
C VAL A 39 20.55 9.92 1.44
N ASP A 40 20.47 11.04 0.73
CA ASP A 40 21.59 11.83 0.17
C ASP A 40 22.57 11.09 -0.78
N HIS A 41 22.29 9.85 -1.18
CA HIS A 41 23.12 9.11 -2.12
C HIS A 41 22.49 9.20 -3.51
N GLY A 42 22.84 10.27 -4.24
CA GLY A 42 22.51 10.49 -5.65
C GLY A 42 23.17 9.47 -6.57
N GLY A 43 22.71 8.22 -6.51
CA GLY A 43 23.08 7.15 -7.43
C GLY A 43 21.87 6.73 -8.26
N GLN A 44 21.87 7.05 -9.55
CA GLN A 44 20.87 6.56 -10.50
C GLN A 44 20.90 5.02 -10.55
N GLY A 45 19.74 4.37 -10.37
CA GLY A 45 19.58 2.92 -10.57
C GLY A 45 19.31 2.10 -9.30
N LEU A 46 20.15 1.09 -9.01
CA LEU A 46 19.91 0.05 -7.99
C LEU A 46 19.64 0.61 -6.57
N ALA A 47 20.18 1.78 -6.23
CA ALA A 47 19.94 2.43 -4.94
C ALA A 47 18.50 2.98 -4.83
N GLU A 48 17.96 3.56 -5.90
CA GLU A 48 16.57 4.02 -5.95
C GLU A 48 15.59 2.85 -5.93
N VAL A 49 15.89 1.79 -6.69
CA VAL A 49 15.10 0.55 -6.66
C VAL A 49 15.13 -0.05 -5.25
N GLY A 50 16.28 -0.02 -4.57
CA GLY A 50 16.42 -0.48 -3.19
C GLY A 50 15.57 0.33 -2.20
N ALA A 51 15.55 1.67 -2.33
CA ALA A 51 14.72 2.54 -1.49
C ALA A 51 13.21 2.31 -1.73
N MET A 52 12.80 2.14 -2.99
CA MET A 52 11.42 1.78 -3.35
C MET A 52 11.03 0.42 -2.77
N LEU A 53 11.90 -0.60 -2.88
CA LEU A 53 11.63 -1.94 -2.36
C LEU A 53 11.56 -1.97 -0.83
N ASN A 54 12.47 -1.27 -0.15
CA ASN A 54 12.44 -1.12 1.31
C ASN A 54 11.17 -0.39 1.75
N GLY A 55 10.79 0.68 1.03
CA GLY A 55 9.53 1.37 1.25
C GLY A 55 8.32 0.44 1.10
N ALA A 56 8.30 -0.39 0.06
CA ALA A 56 7.25 -1.38 -0.16
C ALA A 56 7.18 -2.43 0.97
N ILE A 57 8.33 -2.91 1.46
CA ILE A 57 8.41 -3.87 2.57
C ILE A 57 7.86 -3.24 3.86
N VAL A 58 8.30 -2.02 4.20
CA VAL A 58 7.78 -1.29 5.37
C VAL A 58 6.28 -1.02 5.22
N GLY A 59 5.86 -0.60 4.03
CA GLY A 59 4.47 -0.39 3.68
C GLY A 59 3.61 -1.64 3.81
N ALA A 60 4.12 -2.80 3.39
CA ALA A 60 3.46 -4.09 3.56
C ALA A 60 3.26 -4.42 5.05
N LEU A 61 4.29 -4.26 5.87
CA LEU A 61 4.21 -4.48 7.31
C LEU A 61 3.16 -3.58 7.96
N LEU A 62 3.15 -2.28 7.62
CA LEU A 62 2.13 -1.34 8.08
C LEU A 62 0.73 -1.74 7.62
N GLY A 63 0.59 -2.20 6.37
CA GLY A 63 -0.67 -2.70 5.82
C GLY A 63 -1.19 -3.93 6.56
N VAL A 64 -0.32 -4.87 6.93
CA VAL A 64 -0.66 -6.05 7.75
C VAL A 64 -1.11 -5.63 9.14
N VAL A 65 -0.38 -4.72 9.79
CA VAL A 65 -0.76 -4.19 11.12
C VAL A 65 -2.10 -3.47 11.06
N ALA A 66 -2.34 -2.66 10.02
CA ALA A 66 -3.61 -1.97 9.81
C ALA A 66 -4.76 -2.96 9.56
N ALA A 67 -4.54 -4.02 8.77
CA ALA A 67 -5.51 -5.08 8.54
C ALA A 67 -5.87 -5.78 9.85
N ALA A 68 -4.87 -6.17 10.65
CA ALA A 68 -5.08 -6.78 11.96
C ALA A 68 -5.88 -5.86 12.89
N ALA A 69 -5.47 -4.59 13.00
CA ALA A 69 -6.17 -3.60 13.82
C ALA A 69 -7.63 -3.40 13.36
N ALA A 70 -7.89 -3.37 12.05
CA ALA A 70 -9.22 -3.26 11.49
C ALA A 70 -10.09 -4.49 11.81
N VAL A 71 -9.52 -5.69 11.81
CA VAL A 71 -10.22 -6.93 12.21
C VAL A 71 -10.65 -6.87 13.67
N PHE A 72 -9.79 -6.39 14.57
CA PHE A 72 -10.09 -6.32 16.01
C PHE A 72 -11.00 -5.15 16.41
N ARG A 73 -10.94 -4.01 15.71
CA ARG A 73 -11.62 -2.77 16.15
C ARG A 73 -12.89 -2.41 15.37
N LEU A 74 -13.12 -2.94 14.17
CA LEU A 74 -14.21 -2.48 13.30
C LEU A 74 -15.26 -3.56 13.03
N SER A 75 -16.52 -3.13 12.91
CA SER A 75 -17.60 -3.96 12.38
C SER A 75 -17.37 -4.29 10.90
N ARG A 76 -17.93 -5.41 10.41
CA ARG A 76 -17.70 -5.90 9.04
C ARG A 76 -18.03 -4.88 7.94
N GLU A 77 -19.16 -4.18 8.06
CA GLU A 77 -19.57 -3.15 7.10
C GLU A 77 -18.56 -1.98 7.05
N ARG A 78 -18.05 -1.56 8.22
CA ARG A 78 -17.03 -0.51 8.28
C ARG A 78 -15.70 -0.98 7.70
N ARG A 79 -15.30 -2.23 7.93
CA ARG A 79 -14.08 -2.82 7.33
C ARG A 79 -14.12 -2.77 5.81
N GLN A 80 -15.24 -3.16 5.19
CA GLN A 80 -15.37 -3.13 3.73
C GLN A 80 -15.23 -1.70 3.18
N ARG A 81 -15.93 -0.71 3.78
CA ARG A 81 -15.83 0.70 3.36
C ARG A 81 -14.42 1.26 3.54
N PHE A 82 -13.72 0.88 4.61
CA PHE A 82 -12.34 1.28 4.84
C PHE A 82 -11.38 0.62 3.84
N ALA A 83 -11.56 -0.65 3.51
CA ALA A 83 -10.71 -1.32 2.52
C ALA A 83 -10.91 -0.76 1.11
N THR A 84 -12.15 -0.46 0.69
CA THR A 84 -12.39 0.17 -0.61
C THR A 84 -11.85 1.59 -0.68
N SER A 85 -12.02 2.40 0.38
CA SER A 85 -11.41 3.74 0.42
C SER A 85 -9.88 3.69 0.48
N ALA A 86 -9.29 2.73 1.20
CA ALA A 86 -7.85 2.51 1.21
C ALA A 86 -7.31 2.11 -0.17
N LEU A 87 -8.01 1.22 -0.89
CA LEU A 87 -7.66 0.86 -2.27
C LEU A 87 -7.81 2.04 -3.23
N ALA A 88 -8.85 2.86 -3.09
CA ALA A 88 -9.01 4.06 -3.89
C ALA A 88 -7.87 5.07 -3.63
N LEU A 89 -7.49 5.25 -2.37
CA LEU A 89 -6.36 6.11 -1.99
C LEU A 89 -5.04 5.57 -2.56
N ALA A 90 -4.82 4.26 -2.53
CA ALA A 90 -3.66 3.63 -3.13
C ALA A 90 -3.59 3.87 -4.64
N ALA A 91 -4.72 3.70 -5.35
CA ALA A 91 -4.81 3.95 -6.78
C ALA A 91 -4.53 5.43 -7.13
N LEU A 92 -5.10 6.37 -6.37
CA LEU A 92 -4.82 7.79 -6.53
C LEU A 92 -3.35 8.13 -6.27
N THR A 93 -2.74 7.50 -5.26
CA THR A 93 -1.33 7.73 -4.93
C THR A 93 -0.41 7.15 -6.00
N ALA A 94 -0.73 5.98 -6.54
CA ALA A 94 -0.02 5.39 -7.67
C ALA A 94 -0.12 6.27 -8.92
N LEU A 95 -1.33 6.76 -9.25
CA LEU A 95 -1.57 7.69 -10.35
C LEU A 95 -0.78 9.00 -10.17
N PHE A 96 -0.84 9.60 -8.99
CA PHE A 96 -0.09 10.81 -8.69
C PHE A 96 1.42 10.58 -8.84
N THR A 97 1.93 9.47 -8.32
CA THR A 97 3.35 9.11 -8.41
C THR A 97 3.76 8.87 -9.87
N ALA A 98 2.95 8.16 -10.65
CA ALA A 98 3.20 7.95 -12.07
C ALA A 98 3.23 9.28 -12.84
N VAL A 99 2.29 10.19 -12.58
CA VAL A 99 2.25 11.53 -13.18
C VAL A 99 3.46 12.34 -12.74
N ALA A 100 3.83 12.31 -11.46
CA ALA A 100 4.98 13.03 -10.92
C ALA A 100 6.29 12.54 -11.54
N VAL A 101 6.49 11.22 -11.64
CA VAL A 101 7.67 10.63 -12.29
C VAL A 101 7.69 10.97 -13.78
N GLN A 102 6.56 10.89 -14.50
CA GLN A 102 6.53 11.29 -15.92
C GLN A 102 6.79 12.79 -16.15
N ARG A 103 6.27 13.66 -15.28
CA ARG A 103 6.40 15.12 -15.42
C ARG A 103 7.76 15.66 -14.94
N PHE A 104 8.34 15.04 -13.91
CA PHE A 104 9.53 15.56 -13.22
C PHE A 104 10.76 14.64 -13.32
N GLY A 105 10.63 13.40 -13.79
CA GLY A 105 11.73 12.47 -14.05
C GLY A 105 12.40 12.65 -15.43
N ALA A 106 12.01 13.68 -16.19
CA ALA A 106 12.67 14.08 -17.43
C ALA A 106 13.76 15.14 -17.22
N TRP A 107 14.23 15.32 -15.98
CA TRP A 107 15.31 16.23 -15.59
C TRP A 107 16.53 15.46 -15.11
#